data_AF-A0AAU9Y1T7-F1
#
_entry.id   AF-A0AAU9Y1T7-F1
#
_cell.length_a   1.000
_cell.length_b   1.000
_cell.length_c   1.000
_cell.angle_alpha   90.00
_cell.angle_beta   90.00
_cell.angle_gamma   90.00
#
_symmetry.space_group_name_H-M   'P 1'
#
loop_
_entity.id
_entity.type
_entity.pdbx_description
1 polymer ?
#
loop_
_entity_poly.entity_id
_entity_poly.type
_entity_poly.pdbx_seq_one_letter_code
_entity_poly.pdbx_strand_id
1 'polypeptide(L)'
;MTTMLNACGSGGWTLVMKMNGSKDTFQYDSDLWSNMVEFDSFAGMTGFDEQETKLPTYWNTSFSSICLGMKNGNETNFILIDKPAESLYSLIADGQYRSTSLGRNAWKSLIGAEASLQNNCNAEGFNLHPNSNNSKARIGLIANNEGDCGTCESRIGFGCAGTVPNTCGNRAAHDADNGEKNIKVMGYIFVR
;
A
#
# COMPACT_ATOMS: atom_id res chain seq x y z
N MET A 1 9.67 -21.91 6.88
CA MET A 1 8.65 -21.33 7.78
C MET A 1 7.69 -20.57 6.89
N THR A 2 6.61 -21.22 6.47
CA THR A 2 5.54 -20.59 5.66
C THR A 2 4.85 -19.59 6.56
N THR A 3 5.20 -18.32 6.43
CA THR A 3 4.39 -17.20 6.91
C THR A 3 3.04 -17.33 6.22
N MET A 4 2.10 -17.96 6.91
CA MET A 4 0.74 -18.07 6.42
C MET A 4 0.20 -16.65 6.28
N LEU A 5 -0.31 -16.30 5.11
CA LEU A 5 -1.06 -15.09 4.83
C LEU A 5 -2.40 -15.16 5.57
N ASN A 6 -2.37 -15.29 6.90
CA ASN A 6 -3.50 -15.78 7.72
C ASN A 6 -4.78 -14.97 7.51
N ALA A 7 -4.67 -13.65 7.27
CA ALA A 7 -5.83 -12.80 6.98
C ALA A 7 -6.37 -12.96 5.54
N CYS A 8 -5.55 -13.43 4.61
CA CYS A 8 -5.93 -13.65 3.21
C CYS A 8 -6.30 -15.12 2.92
N GLY A 9 -6.13 -16.00 3.91
CA GLY A 9 -6.38 -17.43 3.81
C GLY A 9 -5.30 -18.21 3.06
N SER A 10 -5.41 -19.53 3.12
CA SER A 10 -4.53 -20.45 2.39
C SER A 10 -4.80 -20.41 0.88
N GLY A 11 -3.77 -20.59 0.06
CA GLY A 11 -3.90 -20.73 -1.39
C GLY A 11 -2.68 -20.22 -2.17
N GLY A 12 -2.67 -20.49 -3.48
CA GLY A 12 -1.60 -20.12 -4.42
C GLY A 12 -1.53 -18.63 -4.72
N TRP A 13 -1.21 -17.83 -3.69
CA TRP A 13 -0.98 -16.39 -3.82
C TRP A 13 0.27 -16.12 -4.66
N THR A 14 0.12 -15.25 -5.64
CA THR A 14 1.21 -14.85 -6.55
C THR A 14 1.78 -13.51 -6.11
N LEU A 15 3.07 -13.45 -5.79
CA LEU A 15 3.76 -12.18 -5.50
C LEU A 15 3.80 -11.32 -6.76
N VAL A 16 3.49 -10.03 -6.64
CA VAL A 16 3.60 -9.07 -7.76
C VAL A 16 4.64 -7.98 -7.51
N MET A 17 4.77 -7.54 -6.26
CA MET A 17 5.64 -6.42 -5.92
C MET A 17 6.04 -6.46 -4.45
N LYS A 18 7.27 -6.03 -4.17
CA LYS A 18 7.77 -5.70 -2.82
C LYS A 18 8.37 -4.30 -2.83
N MET A 19 8.12 -3.51 -1.80
CA MET A 19 8.58 -2.12 -1.74
C MET A 19 9.03 -1.72 -0.34
N ASN A 20 10.10 -0.95 -0.26
CA ASN A 20 10.65 -0.48 1.01
C ASN A 20 10.19 0.96 1.27
N GLY A 21 9.50 1.18 2.38
CA GLY A 21 8.98 2.51 2.74
C GLY A 21 10.04 3.60 2.94
N SER A 22 11.30 3.20 3.10
CA SER A 22 12.46 4.10 3.21
C SER A 22 13.13 4.45 1.89
N LYS A 23 12.71 3.83 0.78
CA LYS A 23 13.26 4.07 -0.56
C LYS A 23 12.24 4.76 -1.46
N ASP A 24 12.74 5.46 -2.46
CA ASP A 24 11.89 6.26 -3.34
C ASP A 24 11.46 5.50 -4.62
N THR A 25 11.98 4.29 -4.83
CA THR A 25 11.79 3.43 -6.01
C THR A 25 10.32 3.34 -6.45
N PHE A 26 9.42 3.12 -5.50
CA PHE A 26 8.01 2.89 -5.75
C PHE A 26 7.11 4.01 -5.21
N GLN A 27 7.61 5.23 -5.02
CA GLN A 27 6.74 6.37 -4.66
C GLN A 27 5.59 6.52 -5.65
N TYR A 28 4.54 7.24 -5.23
CA TYR A 28 3.30 7.41 -6.01
C TYR A 28 3.56 7.75 -7.48
N ASP A 29 4.43 8.73 -7.74
CA ASP A 29 4.69 9.24 -9.09
C ASP A 29 5.73 8.42 -9.88
N SER A 30 6.20 7.27 -9.37
CA SER A 30 7.16 6.41 -10.07
C SER A 30 6.55 5.80 -11.34
N ASP A 31 7.29 5.88 -12.45
CA ASP A 31 6.93 5.25 -13.73
C ASP A 31 6.79 3.73 -13.63
N LEU A 32 7.36 3.11 -12.59
CA LEU A 32 7.22 1.67 -12.34
C LEU A 32 5.76 1.26 -12.09
N TRP A 33 4.87 2.18 -11.73
CA TRP A 33 3.44 1.87 -11.58
C TRP A 33 2.70 1.74 -12.93
N SER A 34 3.18 2.42 -13.98
CA SER A 34 2.49 2.57 -15.26
C SER A 34 3.26 1.98 -16.46
N ASN A 35 4.41 1.33 -16.22
CA ASN A 35 5.16 0.58 -17.22
C ASN A 35 5.10 -0.95 -17.03
N MET A 36 5.52 -1.71 -18.04
CA MET A 36 5.64 -3.18 -18.00
C MET A 36 7.11 -3.61 -17.92
N VAL A 37 7.88 -2.94 -17.07
CA VAL A 37 9.30 -3.23 -16.84
C VAL A 37 9.47 -3.87 -15.46
N GLU A 38 10.30 -4.91 -15.39
CA GLU A 38 10.70 -5.59 -14.15
C GLU A 38 11.63 -4.70 -13.31
N PHE A 39 11.61 -4.90 -12.00
CA PHE A 39 12.61 -4.35 -11.09
C PHE A 39 13.12 -5.47 -10.20
N ASP A 40 14.43 -5.74 -10.24
CA ASP A 40 15.10 -6.76 -9.41
C ASP A 40 14.30 -8.06 -9.25
N SER A 41 14.13 -8.81 -10.34
CA SER A 41 13.31 -10.02 -10.32
C SER A 41 13.90 -11.16 -9.49
N PHE A 42 15.22 -11.14 -9.22
CA PHE A 42 15.86 -12.08 -8.30
C PHE A 42 15.37 -11.91 -6.87
N ALA A 43 15.11 -10.67 -6.43
CA ALA A 43 14.47 -10.41 -5.15
C ALA A 43 13.04 -10.97 -5.06
N GLY A 44 12.40 -11.37 -6.17
CA GLY A 44 11.12 -12.09 -6.15
C GLY A 44 11.22 -13.55 -5.70
N MET A 45 12.42 -14.14 -5.71
CA MET A 45 12.65 -15.54 -5.33
C MET A 45 12.77 -15.75 -3.82
N THR A 46 12.95 -14.66 -3.08
CA THR A 46 13.03 -14.67 -1.61
C THR A 46 11.67 -14.36 -0.98
N GLY A 47 11.47 -14.77 0.27
CA GLY A 47 10.22 -14.56 1.01
C GLY A 47 10.01 -13.13 1.52
N PHE A 48 9.64 -13.01 2.79
CA PHE A 48 9.40 -11.72 3.49
C PHE A 48 10.70 -11.04 3.95
N ASP A 49 11.62 -10.88 3.01
CA ASP A 49 12.83 -10.07 3.19
C ASP A 49 12.58 -8.60 2.84
N GLU A 50 13.62 -7.79 2.85
CA GLU A 50 13.56 -6.32 2.69
C GLU A 50 14.08 -5.85 1.33
N GLN A 51 14.17 -6.78 0.36
CA GLN A 51 14.57 -6.48 -1.01
C GLN A 51 13.35 -6.07 -1.84
N GLU A 52 13.52 -4.99 -2.61
CA GLU A 52 12.48 -4.44 -3.47
C GLU A 52 12.37 -5.25 -4.77
N THR A 53 11.16 -5.45 -5.27
CA THR A 53 10.97 -6.13 -6.56
C THR A 53 9.67 -5.70 -7.22
N LYS A 54 9.64 -5.76 -8.55
CA LYS A 54 8.44 -5.73 -9.38
C LYS A 54 8.57 -6.83 -10.42
N LEU A 55 7.61 -7.76 -10.41
CA LEU A 55 7.63 -8.96 -11.22
C LEU A 55 6.68 -8.85 -12.43
N PRO A 56 6.86 -9.67 -13.49
CA PRO A 56 5.93 -9.71 -14.63
C PRO A 56 4.48 -10.03 -14.25
N THR A 57 4.28 -10.70 -13.12
CA THR A 57 2.97 -10.97 -12.53
C THR A 57 2.20 -9.69 -12.18
N TYR A 58 2.87 -8.54 -12.06
CA TYR A 58 2.21 -7.23 -11.93
C TYR A 58 1.32 -6.87 -13.13
N TRP A 59 1.71 -7.24 -14.36
CA TRP A 59 0.97 -6.90 -15.58
C TRP A 59 0.38 -8.10 -16.34
N ASN A 60 0.81 -9.32 -16.05
CA ASN A 60 0.40 -10.54 -16.77
C ASN A 60 -0.45 -11.52 -15.95
N THR A 61 -0.99 -11.12 -14.80
CA THR A 61 -1.78 -12.02 -13.93
C THR A 61 -3.13 -11.42 -13.62
N SER A 62 -4.19 -11.98 -14.20
CA SER A 62 -5.58 -11.70 -13.80
C SER A 62 -5.84 -12.27 -12.41
N PHE A 63 -6.67 -11.59 -11.63
CA PHE A 63 -6.99 -11.98 -10.26
C PHE A 63 -8.39 -11.54 -9.85
N SER A 64 -8.85 -12.12 -8.74
CA SER A 64 -10.10 -11.79 -8.06
C SER A 64 -9.89 -11.01 -6.75
N SER A 65 -8.77 -11.26 -6.07
CA SER A 65 -8.44 -10.66 -4.78
C SER A 65 -6.97 -10.24 -4.71
N ILE A 66 -6.70 -9.26 -3.85
CA ILE A 66 -5.37 -8.74 -3.53
C ILE A 66 -5.10 -8.98 -2.04
N CYS A 67 -3.95 -9.54 -1.71
CA CYS A 67 -3.46 -9.62 -0.35
C CYS A 67 -2.32 -8.62 -0.16
N LEU A 68 -2.55 -7.64 0.70
CA LEU A 68 -1.59 -6.59 1.04
C LEU A 68 -0.93 -6.94 2.36
N GLY A 69 0.40 -6.92 2.41
CA GLY A 69 1.19 -7.21 3.60
C GLY A 69 2.12 -6.07 3.96
N MET A 70 2.28 -5.81 5.26
CA MET A 70 3.29 -4.89 5.78
C MET A 70 4.08 -5.58 6.89
N LYS A 71 5.41 -5.55 6.79
CA LYS A 71 6.34 -6.03 7.82
C LYS A 71 6.93 -4.85 8.58
N ASN A 72 6.58 -4.76 9.87
CA ASN A 72 7.09 -3.78 10.82
C ASN A 72 7.93 -4.51 11.89
N GLY A 73 9.26 -4.40 11.78
CA GLY A 73 10.17 -5.20 12.61
C GLY A 73 9.97 -6.70 12.37
N ASN A 74 9.57 -7.42 13.42
CA ASN A 74 9.35 -8.88 13.37
C ASN A 74 7.89 -9.27 13.06
N GLU A 75 6.97 -8.31 13.02
CA GLU A 75 5.56 -8.57 12.76
C GLU A 75 5.24 -8.31 11.30
N THR A 76 4.49 -9.23 10.68
CA THR A 76 3.95 -9.03 9.34
C THR A 76 2.44 -9.19 9.39
N ASN A 77 1.72 -8.11 9.08
CA ASN A 77 0.27 -8.08 9.09
C ASN A 77 -0.27 -7.99 7.67
N PHE A 78 -1.47 -8.53 7.46
CA PHE A 78 -2.08 -8.64 6.13
C PHE A 78 -3.53 -8.17 6.14
N ILE A 79 -3.98 -7.65 5.00
CA ILE A 79 -5.38 -7.39 4.69
C ILE A 79 -5.73 -7.91 3.30
N LEU A 80 -7.01 -8.28 3.13
CA LEU A 80 -7.56 -8.78 1.88
C LEU A 80 -8.44 -7.70 1.22
N ILE A 81 -8.33 -7.56 -0.09
CA ILE A 81 -9.21 -6.74 -0.91
C ILE A 81 -9.81 -7.60 -2.02
N ASP A 82 -11.13 -7.71 -2.06
CA ASP A 82 -11.83 -8.36 -3.17
C ASP A 82 -12.07 -7.35 -4.30
N LYS A 83 -11.22 -7.44 -5.33
CA LYS A 83 -11.22 -6.52 -6.47
C LYS A 83 -10.74 -7.24 -7.72
N PRO A 84 -11.63 -7.75 -8.56
CA PRO A 84 -11.23 -8.40 -9.80
C PRO A 84 -10.59 -7.41 -10.78
N ALA A 85 -9.53 -7.85 -11.46
CA ALA A 85 -8.87 -7.11 -12.54
C ALA A 85 -8.06 -8.06 -13.43
N GLU A 86 -7.75 -7.62 -14.66
CA GLU A 86 -6.90 -8.39 -15.58
C GLU A 86 -5.41 -8.36 -15.18
N SER A 87 -5.01 -7.38 -14.39
CA SER A 87 -3.70 -7.28 -13.73
C SER A 87 -3.64 -6.05 -12.83
N LEU A 88 -2.62 -5.97 -11.97
CA LEU A 88 -2.46 -4.82 -11.08
C LEU A 88 -2.07 -3.59 -11.90
N TYR A 89 -1.32 -3.79 -12.99
CA TYR A 89 -1.10 -2.79 -14.03
C TYR A 89 -2.42 -2.21 -14.55
N SER A 90 -3.36 -3.04 -15.02
CA SER A 90 -4.63 -2.56 -15.58
C SER A 90 -5.49 -1.80 -14.55
N LEU A 91 -5.33 -2.11 -13.26
CA LEU A 91 -6.06 -1.49 -12.16
C LEU A 91 -5.45 -0.14 -11.73
N ILE A 92 -4.14 0.07 -11.95
CA ILE A 92 -3.41 1.24 -11.43
C ILE A 92 -2.97 2.21 -12.53
N ALA A 93 -2.51 1.70 -13.67
CA ALA A 93 -1.71 2.46 -14.65
C ALA A 93 -2.43 3.67 -15.26
N ASP A 94 -3.77 3.65 -15.31
CA ASP A 94 -4.56 4.76 -15.84
C ASP A 94 -4.73 5.94 -14.88
N GLY A 95 -4.21 5.82 -13.65
CA GLY A 95 -4.24 6.86 -12.63
C GLY A 95 -5.64 7.16 -12.08
N GLN A 96 -6.67 6.41 -12.46
CA GLN A 96 -8.05 6.68 -12.03
C GLN A 96 -8.27 6.23 -10.59
N TYR A 97 -8.90 7.10 -9.80
CA TYR A 97 -9.32 6.77 -8.44
C TYR A 97 -10.37 5.66 -8.45
N ARG A 98 -10.19 4.65 -7.60
CA ARG A 98 -11.16 3.57 -7.40
C ARG A 98 -11.28 3.28 -5.92
N SER A 99 -12.46 3.45 -5.35
CA SER A 99 -12.69 3.25 -3.92
C SER A 99 -12.65 1.77 -3.51
N THR A 100 -12.29 1.53 -2.25
CA THR A 100 -12.54 0.29 -1.52
C THR A 100 -13.53 0.54 -0.38
N SER A 101 -13.85 -0.50 0.40
CA SER A 101 -14.76 -0.38 1.56
C SER A 101 -14.28 -1.23 2.74
N LEU A 102 -12.97 -1.27 2.97
CA LEU A 102 -12.35 -2.04 4.06
C LEU A 102 -12.52 -1.32 5.40
N GLY A 103 -12.56 0.01 5.37
CA GLY A 103 -12.63 0.86 6.55
C GLY A 103 -11.28 1.08 7.23
N ARG A 104 -11.22 2.17 7.99
CA ARG A 104 -10.01 2.67 8.69
C ARG A 104 -9.29 1.61 9.51
N ASN A 105 -10.03 0.78 10.24
CA ASN A 105 -9.44 -0.20 11.15
C ASN A 105 -8.67 -1.30 10.41
N ALA A 106 -9.15 -1.73 9.24
CA ALA A 106 -8.42 -2.69 8.41
C ALA A 106 -7.10 -2.09 7.91
N TRP A 107 -7.11 -0.83 7.43
CA TRP A 107 -5.86 -0.17 7.05
C TRP A 107 -4.88 -0.02 8.22
N LYS A 108 -5.38 0.38 9.40
CA LYS A 108 -4.55 0.46 10.62
C LYS A 108 -3.99 -0.90 11.06
N SER A 109 -4.69 -2.01 10.82
CA SER A 109 -4.21 -3.33 11.23
C SER A 109 -2.96 -3.79 10.47
N LEU A 110 -2.64 -3.19 9.31
CA LEU A 110 -1.36 -3.43 8.62
C LEU A 110 -0.14 -3.00 9.47
N ILE A 111 -0.29 -1.96 10.27
CA ILE A 111 0.78 -1.42 11.11
C ILE A 111 0.68 -1.94 12.55
N GLY A 112 -0.54 -2.19 13.02
CA GLY A 112 -0.80 -2.68 14.38
C GLY A 112 -1.02 -1.53 15.38
N ALA A 113 -0.60 -1.74 16.62
CA ALA A 113 -0.89 -0.83 17.74
C ALA A 113 -0.31 0.59 17.56
N GLU A 114 0.73 0.74 16.75
CA GLU A 114 1.38 2.04 16.50
C GLU A 114 0.70 2.86 15.40
N ALA A 115 -0.28 2.29 14.69
CA ALA A 115 -0.96 2.96 13.58
C ALA A 115 -1.64 4.25 14.05
N SER A 116 -1.48 5.31 13.27
CA SER A 116 -2.05 6.63 13.54
C SER A 116 -2.58 7.29 12.27
N LEU A 117 -3.69 8.01 12.36
CA LEU A 117 -4.26 8.77 11.25
C LEU A 117 -5.03 9.97 11.81
N GLN A 118 -5.13 11.07 11.06
CA GLN A 118 -6.11 12.13 11.34
C GLN A 118 -7.55 11.60 11.32
N ASN A 119 -8.49 12.27 12.00
CA ASN A 119 -9.71 11.62 12.50
C ASN A 119 -10.88 11.52 11.48
N ASN A 120 -11.01 12.46 10.54
CA ASN A 120 -12.29 12.73 9.89
C ASN A 120 -12.39 12.17 8.47
N CYS A 121 -11.73 12.77 7.48
CA CYS A 121 -11.69 12.18 6.13
C CYS A 121 -11.04 10.78 6.16
N ASN A 122 -11.60 9.81 5.42
CA ASN A 122 -11.06 8.47 5.28
C ASN A 122 -11.22 7.95 3.84
N ALA A 123 -10.60 8.61 2.86
CA ALA A 123 -10.64 8.14 1.47
C ALA A 123 -9.71 6.94 1.30
N GLU A 124 -10.26 5.81 0.87
CA GLU A 124 -9.52 4.56 0.65
C GLU A 124 -9.63 4.05 -0.79
N GLY A 125 -8.65 3.24 -1.20
CA GLY A 125 -8.65 2.53 -2.47
C GLY A 125 -7.39 2.73 -3.29
N PHE A 126 -7.56 2.87 -4.60
CA PHE A 126 -6.49 2.94 -5.59
C PHE A 126 -6.34 4.35 -6.15
N ASN A 127 -5.10 4.76 -6.44
CA ASN A 127 -4.76 6.09 -7.01
C ASN A 127 -5.36 7.26 -6.23
N LEU A 128 -5.15 7.26 -4.91
CA LEU A 128 -5.56 8.35 -4.01
C LEU A 128 -4.64 9.55 -4.22
N HIS A 129 -5.19 10.62 -4.80
CA HIS A 129 -4.46 11.86 -5.05
C HIS A 129 -5.40 13.06 -5.00
N PRO A 130 -5.61 13.67 -3.82
CA PRO A 130 -6.53 14.79 -3.70
C PRO A 130 -5.94 16.08 -4.28
N ASN A 131 -4.64 16.35 -4.08
CA ASN A 131 -3.90 17.44 -4.71
C ASN A 131 -2.37 17.16 -4.72
N SER A 132 -1.59 18.05 -5.33
CA SER A 132 -0.14 17.89 -5.58
C SER A 132 0.72 17.69 -4.34
N ASN A 133 0.46 18.41 -3.24
CA ASN A 133 1.37 18.51 -2.10
C ASN A 133 0.97 17.63 -0.91
N ASN A 134 -0.28 17.14 -0.93
CA ASN A 134 -0.85 16.35 0.15
C ASN A 134 -0.52 14.86 0.03
N SER A 135 -0.91 14.11 1.06
CA SER A 135 -0.69 12.66 1.11
C SER A 135 -1.37 11.96 -0.08
N LYS A 136 -0.58 11.13 -0.77
CA LYS A 136 -1.02 10.27 -1.88
C LYS A 136 -0.75 8.81 -1.57
N ALA A 137 -1.50 7.90 -2.18
CA ALA A 137 -1.24 6.46 -2.12
C ALA A 137 -1.73 5.75 -3.39
N ARG A 138 -0.92 4.86 -3.96
CA ARG A 138 -1.34 4.03 -5.09
C ARG A 138 -2.35 2.98 -4.66
N ILE A 139 -2.18 2.43 -3.46
CA ILE A 139 -3.12 1.55 -2.79
C ILE A 139 -3.08 1.91 -1.31
N GLY A 140 -4.18 2.39 -0.72
CA GLY A 140 -4.11 2.84 0.68
C GLY A 140 -5.37 3.51 1.19
N LEU A 141 -5.17 4.26 2.26
CA LEU A 141 -6.11 5.20 2.84
C LEU A 141 -5.39 6.51 3.14
N ILE A 142 -5.99 7.64 2.77
CA ILE A 142 -5.57 8.98 3.17
C ILE A 142 -6.61 9.58 4.13
N ALA A 143 -6.14 10.36 5.09
CA ALA A 143 -7.00 10.94 6.11
C ALA A 143 -6.64 12.39 6.41
N ASN A 144 -7.65 13.11 6.93
CA ASN A 144 -7.52 14.52 7.30
C ASN A 144 -8.35 14.84 8.56
N ASN A 145 -8.07 15.97 9.21
CA ASN A 145 -8.88 16.46 10.33
C ASN A 145 -10.11 17.23 9.86
N GLU A 146 -10.14 17.74 8.65
CA GLU A 146 -11.35 18.30 8.05
C GLU A 146 -12.28 17.20 7.52
N GLY A 147 -13.53 17.57 7.26
CA GLY A 147 -14.54 16.65 6.73
C GLY A 147 -14.29 16.26 5.27
N ASP A 148 -13.58 17.11 4.52
CA ASP A 148 -13.18 16.81 3.14
C ASP A 148 -11.78 16.20 3.07
N CYS A 149 -11.55 15.48 1.97
CA CYS A 149 -10.28 14.82 1.68
C CYS A 149 -9.35 15.66 0.79
N GLY A 150 -9.60 16.98 0.68
CA GLY A 150 -8.85 17.86 -0.21
C GLY A 150 -7.42 18.13 0.24
N THR A 151 -7.16 18.11 1.55
CA THR A 151 -5.86 18.47 2.15
C THR A 151 -5.35 17.39 3.12
N CYS A 152 -5.51 16.11 2.79
CA CYS A 152 -5.04 15.01 3.64
C CYS A 152 -3.53 15.08 3.92
N GLU A 153 -3.14 14.93 5.18
CA GLU A 153 -1.73 14.89 5.58
C GLU A 153 -1.34 13.51 6.12
N SER A 154 -2.33 12.74 6.56
CA SER A 154 -2.16 11.37 7.02
C SER A 154 -2.41 10.35 5.91
N ARG A 155 -1.71 9.21 5.98
CA ARG A 155 -1.87 8.08 5.07
C ARG A 155 -1.41 6.76 5.67
N ILE A 156 -1.98 5.66 5.20
CA ILE A 156 -1.46 4.30 5.32
C ILE A 156 -1.56 3.64 3.96
N GLY A 157 -0.48 3.04 3.46
CA GLY A 157 -0.57 2.30 2.22
C GLY A 157 0.75 2.03 1.51
N PHE A 158 0.62 1.77 0.21
CA PHE A 158 1.64 1.35 -0.73
C PHE A 158 1.75 2.39 -1.84
N GLY A 159 2.96 2.64 -2.33
CA GLY A 159 3.22 3.68 -3.32
C GLY A 159 2.78 5.05 -2.86
N CYS A 160 3.18 5.39 -1.64
CA CYS A 160 2.80 6.62 -0.99
C CYS A 160 3.75 7.79 -1.32
N ALA A 161 3.23 9.02 -1.25
CA ALA A 161 4.00 10.25 -1.40
C ALA A 161 3.35 11.40 -0.62
N GLY A 162 4.05 12.54 -0.52
CA GLY A 162 3.60 13.75 0.15
C GLY A 162 4.80 14.54 0.69
N THR A 163 4.55 15.57 1.51
CA THR A 163 5.61 16.45 2.06
C THR A 163 6.73 15.69 2.78
N VAL A 164 6.38 14.65 3.54
CA VAL A 164 7.34 13.79 4.24
C VAL A 164 7.44 12.45 3.51
N PRO A 165 8.66 11.98 3.14
CA PRO A 165 8.83 10.74 2.39
C PRO A 165 8.50 9.51 3.24
N ASN A 166 7.63 8.67 2.70
CA ASN A 166 7.21 7.38 3.24
C ASN A 166 6.47 6.67 2.09
N THR A 167 7.17 5.78 1.39
CA THR A 167 6.66 5.08 0.20
C THR A 167 5.71 3.94 0.57
N CYS A 168 5.90 3.36 1.75
CA CYS A 168 5.10 2.27 2.27
C CYS A 168 5.09 2.34 3.80
N GLY A 169 3.90 2.24 4.38
CA GLY A 169 3.72 2.30 5.82
C GLY A 169 2.70 3.36 6.21
N ASN A 170 2.97 4.09 7.30
CA ASN A 170 2.03 5.04 7.90
C ASN A 170 2.68 6.38 8.22
N ARG A 171 2.08 7.45 7.68
CA ARG A 171 2.34 8.83 8.09
C ARG A 171 1.08 9.38 8.75
N ALA A 172 1.25 10.03 9.90
CA ALA A 172 0.20 10.76 10.59
C ALA A 172 0.75 12.09 11.08
N ALA A 173 0.04 13.19 10.81
CA ALA A 173 0.40 14.55 11.19
C ALA A 173 -0.77 15.21 11.92
N HIS A 174 -0.53 16.27 12.68
CA HIS A 174 -1.55 17.19 13.22
C HIS A 174 -2.71 16.50 13.95
N ASP A 175 -2.64 16.37 15.29
CA ASP A 175 -3.75 15.84 16.12
C ASP A 175 -4.31 14.48 15.65
N ALA A 176 -3.42 13.62 15.15
CA ALA A 176 -3.78 12.26 14.75
C ALA A 176 -4.14 11.37 15.96
N ASP A 177 -4.97 10.37 15.72
CA ASP A 177 -5.61 9.55 16.76
C ASP A 177 -4.66 8.75 17.66
N ASN A 178 -3.40 8.58 17.26
CA ASN A 178 -2.34 7.96 18.06
C ASN A 178 -1.02 8.75 17.95
N GLY A 179 -1.15 10.08 17.92
CA GLY A 179 -0.04 11.02 17.80
C GLY A 179 0.62 11.03 16.42
N GLU A 180 1.60 11.91 16.24
CA GLU A 180 2.32 11.98 14.97
C GLU A 180 3.22 10.77 14.75
N LYS A 181 3.16 10.21 13.53
CA LYS A 181 3.92 9.01 13.15
C LYS A 181 4.53 9.19 11.77
N ASN A 182 5.68 8.55 11.54
CA ASN A 182 6.25 8.32 10.22
C ASN A 182 6.90 6.94 10.17
N ILE A 183 6.06 5.91 10.19
CA ILE A 183 6.46 4.50 10.27
C ILE A 183 6.67 4.00 8.84
N LYS A 184 7.92 3.64 8.52
CA LYS A 184 8.31 3.08 7.22
C LYS A 184 8.44 1.58 7.36
N VAL A 185 7.79 0.84 6.48
CA VAL A 185 7.73 -0.63 6.56
C VAL A 185 8.11 -1.26 5.23
N MET A 186 8.33 -2.57 5.26
CA MET A 186 8.43 -3.34 4.02
C MET A 186 7.03 -3.78 3.59
N GLY A 187 6.65 -3.44 2.37
CA GLY A 187 5.35 -3.77 1.77
C GLY A 187 5.45 -4.95 0.82
N TYR A 188 4.42 -5.79 0.83
CA TYR A 188 4.26 -6.93 -0.08
C TYR A 188 2.87 -6.88 -0.71
N ILE A 189 2.79 -7.11 -2.01
CA ILE A 189 1.51 -7.21 -2.73
C ILE A 189 1.46 -8.58 -3.39
N PHE A 190 0.38 -9.31 -3.12
CA PHE A 190 0.07 -10.58 -3.74
C PHE A 190 -1.31 -10.55 -4.37
N VAL A 191 -1.54 -11.38 -5.38
CA VAL A 191 -2.83 -11.51 -6.08
C VAL A 191 -3.26 -12.97 -6.22
N ARG A 192 -4.57 -13.19 -6.32
CA ARG A 192 -5.19 -14.50 -6.55
C ARG A 192 -6.52 -14.40 -7.30
#